data_AF-A0A536QR87-F1
#
_entry.id   AF-A0A536QR87-F1
#
_cell.length_a   1.000
_cell.length_b   1.000
_cell.length_c   1.000
_cell.angle_alpha   90.00
_cell.angle_beta   90.00
_cell.angle_gamma   90.00
#
_symmetry.space_group_name_H-M   'P 1'
#
loop_
_entity.id
_entity.type
_entity.pdbx_description
1 polymer ?
#
loop_
_entity_poly.entity_id
_entity_poly.type
_entity_poly.pdbx_seq_one_letter_code
_entity_poly.pdbx_strand_id
1 'polypeptide(L)'
;ANAVSVEAWVRPTLAGQNGGIYEKTVNGWVNSQYMLFLEAGVAKFRVRTASGALLPVDGPALALNTWSHLVGTFDGSVLRLYVNGVLAATSAAAGPLSSGSGPSFIGRLGQNLYPFQGSIDEVAVFSGALS
;
A
#
# COMPACT_ATOMS: atom_id res chain seq x y z
N ALA A 1 9.37 -1.55 13.68
CA ALA A 1 7.95 -1.53 14.05
C ALA A 1 7.35 -2.85 13.62
N ASN A 2 6.54 -3.49 14.48
CA ASN A 2 5.89 -4.76 14.12
C ASN A 2 4.55 -4.54 13.43
N ALA A 3 4.05 -3.30 13.42
CA ALA A 3 2.80 -2.92 12.81
C ALA A 3 2.93 -1.61 12.04
N VAL A 4 2.05 -1.40 11.07
CA VAL A 4 1.93 -0.17 10.28
C VAL A 4 0.52 -0.04 9.73
N SER A 5 0.07 1.20 9.57
CA SER A 5 -1.09 1.52 8.72
C SER A 5 -0.72 2.61 7.73
N VAL A 6 -1.24 2.50 6.51
CA VAL A 6 -1.14 3.51 5.47
C VAL A 6 -2.53 3.78 4.95
N GLU A 7 -2.91 5.05 4.88
CA GLU A 7 -4.15 5.47 4.24
C GLU A 7 -3.92 6.46 3.10
N ALA A 8 -4.90 6.53 2.21
CA ALA A 8 -5.05 7.62 1.25
C ALA A 8 -6.48 7.63 0.69
N TRP A 9 -6.96 8.82 0.34
CA TRP A 9 -8.03 8.96 -0.65
C TRP A 9 -7.43 8.93 -2.05
N VAL A 10 -8.04 8.16 -2.96
CA VAL A 10 -7.57 8.06 -4.35
C VAL A 10 -8.72 8.16 -5.35
N ARG A 11 -8.43 8.78 -6.50
CA ARG A 11 -9.35 8.90 -7.64
C ARG A 11 -8.62 8.54 -8.93
N PRO A 12 -8.54 7.24 -9.30
CA PRO A 12 -7.85 6.81 -10.52
C PRO A 12 -8.59 7.26 -11.77
N THR A 13 -7.86 7.66 -12.81
CA THR A 13 -8.43 8.08 -14.10
C THR A 13 -8.13 7.10 -15.24
N LEU A 14 -7.13 6.23 -15.07
CA LEU A 14 -6.74 5.21 -16.05
C LEU A 14 -7.18 3.81 -15.61
N ALA A 15 -7.93 3.14 -16.50
CA ALA A 15 -8.31 1.74 -16.35
C ALA A 15 -7.08 0.83 -16.34
N GLY A 16 -7.05 -0.18 -15.46
CA GLY A 16 -5.99 -1.19 -15.47
C GLY A 16 -4.59 -0.66 -15.13
N GLN A 17 -4.48 0.53 -14.51
CA GLN A 17 -3.18 1.12 -14.22
C GLN A 17 -2.36 0.30 -13.22
N ASN A 18 -1.04 0.37 -13.39
CA ASN A 18 -0.08 0.14 -12.32
C ASN A 18 0.33 1.50 -11.79
N GLY A 19 -0.07 1.83 -10.56
CA GLY A 19 0.07 3.18 -10.01
C GLY A 19 0.41 3.16 -8.53
N GLY A 20 1.56 3.72 -8.16
CA GLY A 20 1.99 3.83 -6.76
C GLY A 20 1.22 4.91 -6.03
N ILE A 21 0.60 4.59 -4.90
CA ILE A 21 -0.12 5.58 -4.06
C ILE A 21 0.83 6.08 -2.98
N TYR A 22 1.36 5.15 -2.19
CA TYR A 22 2.42 5.39 -1.22
C TYR A 22 3.39 4.21 -1.20
N GLU A 23 4.69 4.48 -1.13
CA GLU A 23 5.70 3.46 -0.86
C GLU A 23 6.71 3.95 0.17
N LYS A 24 7.00 3.08 1.15
CA LYS A 24 8.16 3.20 2.01
C LYS A 24 9.24 2.24 1.51
N THR A 25 10.44 2.76 1.31
CA THR A 25 11.59 1.96 0.86
C THR A 25 12.67 1.79 1.93
N VAL A 26 13.50 0.77 1.73
CA VAL A 26 14.84 0.59 2.27
C VAL A 26 15.84 0.83 1.14
N ASN A 27 16.79 1.74 1.35
CA ASN A 27 17.81 2.17 0.37
C ASN A 27 17.24 2.67 -0.99
N GLY A 28 15.96 3.04 -1.07
CA GLY A 28 15.33 3.53 -2.30
C GLY A 28 14.82 2.44 -3.26
N TRP A 29 14.97 1.15 -2.91
CA TRP A 29 14.54 0.04 -3.76
C TRP A 29 13.02 -0.17 -3.68
N VAL A 30 12.38 -0.46 -4.81
CA VAL A 30 10.96 -0.86 -4.84
C VAL A 30 10.77 -2.20 -4.11
N ASN A 31 9.59 -2.43 -3.52
CA ASN A 31 9.25 -3.67 -2.82
C ASN A 31 10.12 -3.97 -1.59
N SER A 32 10.75 -2.96 -1.00
CA SER A 32 11.75 -3.18 0.06
C SER A 32 11.22 -3.01 1.49
N GLN A 33 10.08 -2.32 1.68
CA GLN A 33 9.43 -2.24 3.00
C GLN A 33 7.91 -2.42 2.95
N TYR A 34 7.14 -1.43 2.53
CA TYR A 34 5.68 -1.55 2.40
C TYR A 34 5.12 -0.52 1.42
N MET A 35 3.98 -0.84 0.82
CA MET A 35 3.35 0.01 -0.19
C MET A 35 1.84 -0.18 -0.25
N LEU A 36 1.15 0.92 -0.57
CA LEU A 36 -0.24 0.97 -1.01
C LEU A 36 -0.22 1.41 -2.48
N PHE A 37 -0.87 0.64 -3.36
CA PHE A 37 -0.75 0.85 -4.82
C PHE A 37 -1.91 0.19 -5.57
N LEU A 38 -1.99 0.48 -6.87
CA LEU A 38 -2.82 -0.25 -7.83
C LEU A 38 -1.97 -1.15 -8.71
N GLU A 39 -2.44 -2.36 -8.97
CA GLU A 39 -1.88 -3.29 -9.96
C GLU A 39 -3.01 -3.77 -10.85
N ALA A 40 -2.93 -3.53 -12.16
CA ALA A 40 -4.03 -3.76 -13.10
C ALA A 40 -5.37 -3.14 -12.62
N GLY A 41 -5.33 -1.97 -11.95
CA GLY A 41 -6.49 -1.28 -11.39
C GLY A 41 -7.03 -1.85 -10.07
N VAL A 42 -6.45 -2.95 -9.57
CA VAL A 42 -6.80 -3.58 -8.29
C VAL A 42 -6.03 -2.92 -7.15
N ALA A 43 -6.74 -2.51 -6.09
CA ALA A 43 -6.12 -1.98 -4.89
C ALA A 43 -5.34 -3.06 -4.15
N LYS A 44 -4.09 -2.76 -3.80
CA LYS A 44 -3.19 -3.69 -3.12
C LYS A 44 -2.43 -3.01 -1.99
N PHE A 45 -2.28 -3.75 -0.91
CA PHE A 45 -1.32 -3.43 0.14
C PHE A 45 -0.29 -4.56 0.22
N ARG A 46 0.99 -4.21 0.32
CA ARG A 46 2.08 -5.19 0.30
C ARG A 46 3.14 -4.81 1.31
N VAL A 47 3.67 -5.81 2.00
CA VAL A 47 4.77 -5.65 2.97
C VAL A 47 5.91 -6.61 2.64
N ARG A 48 7.14 -6.20 2.92
CA ARG A 48 8.30 -7.07 3.00
C ARG A 48 8.60 -7.35 4.46
N THR A 49 8.71 -8.63 4.82
CA THR A 49 9.08 -9.05 6.17
C THR A 49 10.60 -9.14 6.32
N ALA A 50 11.09 -9.25 7.56
CA ALA A 50 12.50 -9.45 7.85
C ALA A 50 13.05 -10.79 7.30
N SER A 51 12.20 -11.78 7.03
CA SER A 51 12.60 -13.02 6.33
C SER A 51 12.81 -12.83 4.83
N GLY A 52 12.54 -11.63 4.29
CA GLY A 52 12.63 -11.33 2.87
C GLY A 52 11.39 -11.75 2.07
N ALA A 53 10.34 -12.27 2.72
CA ALA A 53 9.08 -12.56 2.05
C ALA A 53 8.38 -11.24 1.65
N LEU A 54 7.83 -11.21 0.43
CA LEU A 54 7.03 -10.10 -0.07
C LEU A 54 5.57 -10.56 -0.12
N LEU A 55 4.77 -10.02 0.79
CA LEU A 55 3.43 -10.52 1.08
C LEU A 55 2.38 -9.48 0.66
N PRO A 56 1.47 -9.80 -0.27
CA PRO A 56 0.38 -8.93 -0.66
C PRO A 56 -0.93 -9.27 0.05
N VAL A 57 -1.82 -8.28 0.08
CA VAL A 57 -3.27 -8.46 0.19
C VAL A 57 -3.92 -7.73 -0.98
N ASP A 58 -4.78 -8.43 -1.71
CA ASP A 58 -5.39 -7.97 -2.94
C ASP A 58 -6.87 -7.67 -2.69
N GLY A 59 -7.26 -6.41 -2.91
CA GLY A 59 -8.64 -5.95 -2.78
C GLY A 59 -9.42 -5.99 -4.11
N PRO A 60 -10.46 -5.16 -4.25
CA PRO A 60 -11.20 -5.03 -5.50
C PRO A 60 -10.51 -4.08 -6.50
N ALA A 61 -10.95 -4.14 -7.75
CA ALA A 61 -10.71 -3.08 -8.73
C ALA A 61 -11.44 -1.79 -8.31
N LEU A 62 -10.79 -0.64 -8.48
CA LEU A 62 -11.40 0.64 -8.15
C LEU A 62 -12.18 1.22 -9.33
N ALA A 63 -13.30 1.86 -9.00
CA ALA A 63 -14.07 2.63 -9.97
C ALA A 63 -13.26 3.86 -10.43
N LEU A 64 -13.24 4.09 -11.74
CA LEU A 64 -12.58 5.26 -12.29
C LEU A 64 -13.34 6.54 -11.95
N ASN A 65 -12.59 7.65 -11.88
CA ASN A 65 -13.11 9.00 -11.67
C ASN A 65 -13.95 9.16 -10.40
N THR A 66 -13.83 8.22 -9.45
CA THR A 66 -14.55 8.17 -8.19
C THR A 66 -13.56 8.10 -7.04
N TRP A 67 -13.79 8.89 -6.00
CA TRP A 67 -12.97 8.83 -4.79
C TRP A 67 -13.22 7.53 -4.05
N SER A 68 -12.14 6.83 -3.67
CA SER A 68 -12.15 5.69 -2.78
C SER A 68 -11.15 5.93 -1.65
N HIS A 69 -11.56 5.68 -0.42
CA HIS A 69 -10.67 5.68 0.74
C HIS A 69 -10.04 4.30 0.89
N LEU A 70 -8.72 4.23 0.89
CA LEU A 70 -7.97 2.97 1.04
C LEU A 70 -7.20 2.99 2.35
N VAL A 71 -7.26 1.88 3.10
CA VAL A 71 -6.43 1.69 4.28
C VAL A 71 -5.78 0.31 4.24
N GLY A 72 -4.45 0.27 4.18
CA GLY A 72 -3.67 -0.95 4.35
C GLY A 72 -3.13 -1.03 5.77
N THR A 73 -3.37 -2.13 6.47
CA THR A 73 -2.84 -2.35 7.82
C THR A 73 -2.06 -3.67 7.89
N PHE A 74 -1.03 -3.68 8.72
CA PHE A 74 -0.28 -4.87 9.08
C PHE A 74 0.01 -4.84 10.58
N ASP A 75 -0.25 -5.94 11.29
CA ASP A 75 -0.08 -6.05 12.74
C ASP A 75 1.09 -6.95 13.17
N GLY A 76 1.86 -7.47 12.21
CA GLY A 76 2.92 -8.47 12.45
C GLY A 76 2.50 -9.91 12.11
N SER A 77 1.20 -10.14 11.90
CA SER A 77 0.60 -11.44 11.63
C SER A 77 -0.47 -11.43 10.53
N VAL A 78 -1.11 -10.30 10.28
CA VAL A 78 -2.22 -10.22 9.32
C VAL A 78 -2.12 -8.92 8.54
N LEU A 79 -2.24 -9.04 7.23
CA LEU A 79 -2.49 -7.93 6.31
C LEU A 79 -3.98 -7.73 6.17
N ARG A 80 -4.44 -6.48 6.21
CA ARG A 80 -5.82 -6.11 5.91
C ARG A 80 -5.83 -4.94 4.95
N LEU A 81 -6.78 -4.97 4.03
CA LEU A 81 -7.07 -3.87 3.13
C LEU A 81 -8.54 -3.49 3.29
N TYR A 82 -8.77 -2.22 3.58
CA TYR A 82 -10.10 -1.63 3.69
C TYR A 82 -10.35 -0.70 2.51
N VAL A 83 -11.58 -0.71 2.00
CA VAL A 83 -12.05 0.22 0.97
C VAL A 83 -13.30 0.91 1.50
N ASN A 84 -13.29 2.24 1.58
CA ASN A 84 -14.37 3.06 2.13
C ASN A 84 -14.79 2.60 3.55
N GLY A 85 -13.81 2.30 4.40
CA GLY A 85 -14.02 1.84 5.78
C GLY A 85 -14.47 0.38 5.93
N VAL A 86 -14.71 -0.36 4.83
CA VAL A 86 -15.12 -1.77 4.88
C VAL A 86 -13.93 -2.68 4.61
N LEU A 87 -13.76 -3.72 5.42
CA LEU A 87 -12.73 -4.75 5.19
C LEU A 87 -12.99 -5.45 3.86
N ALA A 88 -12.10 -5.23 2.89
CA ALA A 88 -12.23 -5.76 1.55
C ALA A 88 -11.45 -7.07 1.35
N ALA A 89 -10.29 -7.19 2.02
CA ALA A 89 -9.46 -8.38 1.92
C ALA A 89 -8.55 -8.53 3.14
N THR A 90 -8.16 -9.78 3.40
CA THR A 90 -7.16 -10.12 4.42
C THR A 90 -6.26 -11.24 3.93
N SER A 91 -5.02 -11.26 4.40
CA SER A 91 -4.05 -12.31 4.09
C SER A 91 -3.18 -12.59 5.31
N ALA A 92 -2.85 -13.86 5.51
CA ALA A 92 -1.92 -14.26 6.56
C ALA A 92 -0.53 -13.74 6.21
N ALA A 93 0.14 -13.19 7.22
CA ALA A 93 1.53 -12.77 7.15
C ALA A 93 2.25 -13.24 8.41
N ALA A 94 3.57 -13.29 8.38
CA ALA A 94 4.31 -13.72 9.57
C ALA A 94 5.65 -13.03 9.67
N GLY A 95 5.90 -12.47 10.85
CA GLY A 95 7.16 -11.90 11.24
C GLY A 95 7.19 -10.37 11.12
N PRO A 96 8.23 -9.75 11.67
CA PRO A 96 8.33 -8.29 11.69
C PRO A 96 8.53 -7.73 10.28
N LEU A 97 8.16 -6.47 10.09
CA LEU A 97 8.51 -5.72 8.89
C LEU A 97 10.03 -5.73 8.66
N SER A 98 10.41 -5.74 7.39
CA SER A 98 11.76 -5.43 6.96
C SER A 98 12.20 -4.11 7.59
N SER A 99 13.39 -4.10 8.18
CA SER A 99 13.97 -2.93 8.82
C SER A 99 14.97 -2.24 7.90
N GLY A 100 15.01 -0.92 7.95
CA GLY A 100 15.98 -0.11 7.21
C GLY A 100 15.50 1.33 7.03
N SER A 101 16.40 2.18 6.56
CA SER A 101 16.09 3.57 6.21
C SER A 101 16.04 3.72 4.69
N GLY A 102 15.31 4.74 4.22
CA GLY A 102 15.13 5.01 2.81
C GLY A 102 14.01 6.01 2.59
N PRO A 103 13.98 6.66 1.42
CA PRO A 103 12.94 7.62 1.09
C PRO A 103 11.55 6.97 1.06
N SER A 104 10.54 7.81 1.26
CA SER A 104 9.14 7.48 0.96
C SER A 104 8.70 8.22 -0.29
N PHE A 105 7.79 7.61 -1.04
CA PHE A 105 7.26 8.17 -2.27
C PHE A 105 5.74 8.20 -2.22
N ILE A 106 5.15 9.26 -2.76
CA ILE A 106 3.71 9.41 -2.99
C ILE A 106 3.51 9.56 -4.49
N GLY A 107 2.49 8.90 -5.04
CA GLY A 107 2.13 9.01 -6.46
C GLY A 107 3.06 8.26 -7.43
N ARG A 108 3.99 7.44 -6.92
CA ARG A 108 4.90 6.58 -7.70
C ARG A 108 5.49 5.47 -6.82
N LEU A 109 6.14 4.50 -7.45
CA LEU A 109 6.98 3.51 -6.80
C LEU A 109 8.46 3.79 -7.11
N GLY A 110 9.31 3.67 -6.10
CA GLY A 110 10.77 3.84 -6.18
C GLY A 110 11.22 5.11 -6.90
N GLN A 111 12.30 4.97 -7.67
CA GLN A 111 12.85 6.04 -8.50
C GLN A 111 12.10 6.13 -9.84
N ASN A 112 10.89 6.70 -9.81
CA ASN A 112 10.04 7.02 -10.98
C ASN A 112 9.42 5.84 -11.73
N LEU A 113 9.12 4.74 -11.05
CA LEU A 113 8.31 3.66 -11.63
C LEU A 113 6.84 3.85 -11.30
N TYR A 114 5.96 3.43 -12.22
CA TYR A 114 4.50 3.34 -12.01
C TYR A 114 3.87 4.61 -11.42
N PRO A 115 3.97 5.77 -12.12
CA PRO A 115 3.31 6.99 -11.68
C PRO A 115 1.79 6.79 -11.62
N PHE A 116 1.17 7.23 -10.54
CA PHE A 116 -0.28 7.16 -10.38
C PHE A 116 -0.97 8.08 -11.39
N GLN A 117 -1.95 7.52 -12.11
CA GLN A 117 -2.78 8.25 -13.06
C GLN A 117 -4.11 8.59 -12.39
N GLY A 118 -4.20 9.79 -11.84
CA GLY A 118 -5.37 10.30 -11.13
C GLY A 118 -5.03 11.30 -10.03
N SER A 119 -5.88 11.39 -9.02
CA SER A 119 -5.66 12.24 -7.83
C SER A 119 -5.45 11.39 -6.58
N ILE A 120 -4.60 11.88 -5.68
CA ILE A 120 -4.34 11.31 -4.35
C ILE A 120 -4.52 12.45 -3.35
N ASP A 121 -5.17 12.19 -2.23
CA ASP A 121 -5.37 13.16 -1.16
C ASP A 121 -5.26 12.49 0.23
N GLU A 122 -4.99 13.30 1.26
CA GLU A 122 -4.97 12.90 2.68
C GLU A 122 -4.15 11.61 2.95
N VAL A 123 -2.88 11.61 2.52
CA VAL A 123 -1.98 10.47 2.75
C VAL A 123 -1.44 10.51 4.18
N ALA A 124 -1.71 9.47 4.97
CA ALA A 124 -1.15 9.33 6.31
C ALA A 124 -0.55 7.94 6.56
N VAL A 125 0.42 7.91 7.48
CA VAL A 125 1.13 6.70 7.91
C VAL A 125 1.16 6.67 9.43
N PHE A 126 0.77 5.54 10.00
CA PHE A 126 0.72 5.32 11.44
C PHE A 126 1.67 4.20 11.84
N SER A 127 2.34 4.36 12.99
CA SER A 127 3.30 3.39 13.54
C SER A 127 2.64 2.16 14.20
N GLY A 128 1.32 2.00 14.04
CA GLY A 128 0.52 0.88 14.54
C GLY A 128 -0.54 0.46 13.53
N ALA A 129 -1.20 -0.67 13.78
CA ALA A 129 -2.37 -1.11 13.02
C ALA A 129 -3.61 -0.35 13.52
N LEU A 130 -4.31 0.33 12.62
CA LEU A 130 -5.64 0.88 12.87
C LEU A 130 -6.67 -0.27 12.89
N SER A 131 -7.65 -0.18 13.77
CA SER A 131 -8.68 -1.20 14.02
C SER A 131 -10.07 -0.68 13.71
#